data_AF-A0A1C6VA32-F1
#
_entry.id   AF-A0A1C6VA32-F1
#
_cell.length_a   1.000
_cell.length_b   1.000
_cell.length_c   1.000
_cell.angle_alpha   90.00
_cell.angle_beta   90.00
_cell.angle_gamma   90.00
#
_symmetry.space_group_name_H-M   'P 1'
#
loop_
_entity.id
_entity.type
_entity.pdbx_description
1 polymer ?
#
loop_
_entity_poly.entity_id
_entity_poly.type
_entity_poly.pdbx_seq_one_letter_code
_entity_poly.pdbx_strand_id
1 'polypeptide(L)'
;MQLDGFVLDHIPAGTGESTEDFSYEWDDVAFTSRVWEREVDGGHQVDLQVLVLRGPRLATATALRDFLAEYHERDPGTWALSDFQPGGATAFIGENEAFWLVEPGVAVQVRSPTGRFGADELRATALGVRPAGPGG
;
A
#
# COMPACT_ATOMS: atom_id res chain seq x y z
N MET A 1 13.13 0.45 7.28
CA MET A 1 13.57 -0.56 6.27
C MET A 1 13.28 -0.03 4.86
N GLN A 2 13.73 -0.68 3.78
CA GLN A 2 13.47 -0.22 2.40
C GLN A 2 12.72 -1.23 1.52
N LEU A 3 11.90 -0.71 0.60
CA LEU A 3 11.16 -1.42 -0.46
C LEU A 3 11.10 -0.52 -1.71
N ASP A 4 11.72 -0.97 -2.81
CA ASP A 4 11.68 -0.29 -4.13
C ASP A 4 11.88 1.25 -4.11
N GLY A 5 12.92 1.70 -3.38
CA GLY A 5 13.24 3.13 -3.26
C GLY A 5 12.40 3.89 -2.23
N PHE A 6 11.57 3.22 -1.44
CA PHE A 6 10.84 3.81 -0.31
C PHE A 6 11.36 3.27 1.01
N VAL A 7 11.45 4.15 2.00
CA VAL A 7 11.65 3.78 3.41
C VAL A 7 10.30 3.59 4.07
N LEU A 8 10.19 2.54 4.87
CA LEU A 8 9.05 2.25 5.75
C LEU A 8 9.51 2.45 7.20
N ASP A 9 9.05 3.54 7.82
CA ASP A 9 9.44 3.97 9.17
C ASP A 9 8.43 3.60 10.27
N HIS A 10 7.17 3.40 9.91
CA HIS A 10 6.13 2.97 10.84
C HIS A 10 5.56 1.64 10.38
N ILE A 11 5.53 0.66 11.29
CA ILE A 11 4.82 -0.60 11.16
C ILE A 11 3.98 -0.77 12.42
N PRO A 12 2.68 -1.10 12.31
CA PRO A 12 1.82 -1.26 13.47
C PRO A 12 2.37 -2.27 14.47
N ALA A 13 2.23 -1.98 15.76
CA ALA A 13 2.64 -2.89 16.81
C ALA A 13 1.84 -4.21 16.74
N GLY A 14 2.52 -5.35 16.93
CA GLY A 14 1.88 -6.66 16.91
C GLY A 14 1.62 -7.23 15.50
N THR A 15 2.15 -6.58 14.47
CA THR A 15 2.40 -7.17 13.14
C THR A 15 3.26 -8.43 13.27
N GLY A 16 2.97 -9.46 12.49
CA GLY A 16 3.77 -10.69 12.45
C GLY A 16 5.24 -10.45 12.11
N GLU A 17 6.11 -11.36 12.57
CA GLU A 17 7.56 -11.23 12.43
C GLU A 17 8.09 -11.75 11.09
N SER A 18 7.34 -12.64 10.42
CA SER A 18 7.71 -13.14 9.09
C SER A 18 7.52 -12.04 8.06
N THR A 19 8.50 -11.82 7.20
CA THR A 19 8.49 -10.78 6.18
C THR A 19 8.97 -11.37 4.85
N GLU A 20 8.18 -11.19 3.80
CA GLU A 20 8.52 -11.67 2.46
C GLU A 20 8.28 -10.59 1.40
N ASP A 21 9.14 -10.56 0.38
CA ASP A 21 9.07 -9.62 -0.74
C ASP A 21 8.69 -10.35 -2.03
N PHE A 22 7.77 -9.75 -2.78
CA PHE A 22 7.32 -10.26 -4.08
C PHE A 22 7.49 -9.19 -5.16
N SER A 23 7.76 -9.63 -6.38
CA SER A 23 7.73 -8.78 -7.57
C SER A 23 7.00 -9.48 -8.70
N TYR A 24 6.06 -8.77 -9.32
CA TYR A 24 5.22 -9.27 -10.40
C TYR A 24 4.71 -8.11 -11.24
N GLU A 25 4.05 -8.41 -12.35
CA GLU A 25 3.42 -7.42 -13.22
C GLU A 25 1.96 -7.80 -13.44
N TRP A 26 1.09 -6.80 -13.48
CA TRP A 26 -0.30 -6.96 -13.85
C TRP A 26 -0.74 -5.73 -14.63
N ASP A 27 -1.26 -5.96 -15.85
CA ASP A 27 -1.87 -4.94 -16.69
C ASP A 27 -0.97 -3.70 -16.92
N ASP A 28 0.26 -3.95 -17.37
CA ASP A 28 1.32 -2.95 -17.63
C ASP A 28 1.76 -2.14 -16.39
N VAL A 29 1.47 -2.63 -15.18
CA VAL A 29 1.95 -2.06 -13.92
C VAL A 29 2.79 -3.10 -13.19
N ALA A 30 4.04 -2.74 -12.91
CA ALA A 30 4.94 -3.52 -12.08
C ALA A 30 4.61 -3.29 -10.59
N PHE A 31 4.59 -4.38 -9.84
CA PHE A 31 4.37 -4.41 -8.40
C PHE A 31 5.63 -4.89 -7.72
N THR A 32 6.10 -4.14 -6.73
CA THR A 32 7.04 -4.63 -5.72
C THR A 32 6.38 -4.53 -4.37
N SER A 33 6.16 -5.66 -3.71
CA SER A 33 5.41 -5.72 -2.46
C SER A 33 6.21 -6.38 -1.35
N ARG A 34 5.97 -5.94 -0.11
CA ARG A 34 6.39 -6.61 1.11
C ARG A 34 5.17 -7.00 1.91
N VAL A 35 5.11 -8.23 2.37
CA VAL A 35 4.08 -8.73 3.29
C VAL A 35 4.70 -8.96 4.66
N TRP A 36 3.89 -8.76 5.69
CA TRP A 36 4.17 -9.22 7.05
C TRP A 36 3.14 -10.25 7.43
N GLU A 37 3.63 -11.41 7.85
CA GLU A 37 2.81 -12.56 8.15
C GLU A 37 3.06 -13.06 9.57
N ARG A 38 2.00 -13.60 10.15
CA ARG A 38 2.09 -14.37 11.38
C ARG A 38 1.73 -15.82 11.10
N GLU A 39 2.38 -16.72 11.84
CA GLU A 39 1.92 -18.10 11.91
C GLU A 39 0.57 -18.14 12.64
N VAL A 40 -0.37 -18.87 12.07
CA VAL A 40 -1.65 -19.23 12.66
C VAL A 40 -1.80 -20.75 12.59
N ASP A 41 -2.76 -21.30 13.33
CA ASP A 41 -2.99 -22.75 13.29
C ASP A 41 -3.30 -23.20 11.85
N GLY A 42 -2.44 -24.05 11.29
CA GLY A 42 -2.58 -24.57 9.94
C GLY A 42 -2.14 -23.65 8.79
N GLY A 43 -1.45 -22.53 9.04
CA GLY A 43 -0.91 -21.71 7.94
C GLY A 43 -0.33 -20.35 8.33
N HIS A 44 -0.30 -19.45 7.35
CA HIS A 44 0.16 -18.07 7.51
C HIS A 44 -0.98 -17.10 7.22
N GLN A 45 -1.00 -15.99 7.95
CA GLN A 45 -1.94 -14.91 7.75
C GLN A 45 -1.18 -13.60 7.52
N VAL A 46 -1.50 -12.90 6.44
CA VAL A 46 -0.98 -11.57 6.14
C VAL A 46 -1.65 -10.53 7.04
N ASP A 47 -0.88 -9.94 7.94
CA ASP A 47 -1.32 -8.86 8.83
C ASP A 47 -1.24 -7.50 8.13
N LEU A 48 -0.17 -7.28 7.37
CA LEU A 48 0.13 -6.03 6.66
C LEU A 48 0.75 -6.33 5.30
N GLN A 49 0.44 -5.50 4.31
CA GLN A 49 1.09 -5.51 2.99
C GLN A 49 1.37 -4.08 2.55
N VAL A 50 2.58 -3.81 2.05
CA VAL A 50 2.94 -2.56 1.38
C VAL A 50 3.29 -2.90 -0.07
N LEU A 51 2.71 -2.17 -1.02
CA LEU A 51 2.96 -2.30 -2.44
C LEU A 51 3.50 -0.98 -3.00
N VAL A 52 4.57 -1.05 -3.77
CA VAL A 52 5.03 0.02 -4.66
C VAL A 52 4.63 -0.38 -6.07
N LEU A 53 3.91 0.52 -6.74
CA LEU A 53 3.37 0.29 -8.08
C LEU A 53 4.06 1.23 -9.06
N ARG A 54 4.49 0.70 -10.20
CA ARG A 54 5.13 1.49 -11.26
C ARG A 54 4.54 1.16 -12.62
N GLY A 55 4.05 2.16 -13.34
CA GLY A 55 3.54 1.96 -14.69
C GLY A 55 2.81 3.18 -15.26
N PRO A 56 2.76 3.32 -16.60
CA PRO A 56 2.23 4.51 -17.26
C PRO A 56 0.73 4.74 -17.02
N ARG A 57 -0.01 3.70 -16.61
CA ARG A 57 -1.44 3.81 -16.23
C ARG A 57 -1.65 4.65 -14.98
N LEU A 58 -0.65 4.80 -14.13
CA LEU A 58 -0.73 5.50 -12.85
C LEU A 58 -0.48 7.01 -13.02
N ALA A 59 -1.15 7.65 -13.97
CA ALA A 59 -0.86 9.05 -14.33
C ALA A 59 -1.44 10.08 -13.34
N THR A 60 -2.53 9.73 -12.64
CA THR A 60 -3.27 10.61 -11.74
C THR A 60 -3.81 9.82 -10.54
N ALA A 61 -4.17 10.52 -9.46
CA ALA A 61 -4.79 9.89 -8.28
C ALA A 61 -6.11 9.16 -8.64
N THR A 62 -6.90 9.70 -9.56
CA THR A 62 -8.11 9.04 -10.09
C THR A 62 -7.75 7.78 -10.88
N ALA A 63 -6.76 7.85 -11.78
CA ALA A 63 -6.32 6.68 -12.55
C ALA A 63 -5.78 5.56 -11.64
N LEU A 64 -5.07 5.92 -10.56
CA LEU A 64 -4.64 4.98 -9.52
C LEU A 64 -5.85 4.34 -8.82
N ARG A 65 -6.85 5.14 -8.41
CA ARG A 65 -8.08 4.60 -7.80
C ARG A 65 -8.77 3.63 -8.75
N ASP A 66 -8.96 3.99 -10.02
CA ASP A 66 -9.64 3.13 -10.99
C ASP A 66 -8.86 1.83 -11.23
N PHE A 67 -7.54 1.92 -11.38
CA PHE A 67 -6.65 0.77 -11.50
C PHE A 67 -6.75 -0.17 -10.29
N LEU A 68 -6.72 0.38 -9.07
CA LEU A 68 -6.82 -0.43 -7.86
C LEU A 68 -8.24 -0.99 -7.67
N ALA A 69 -9.28 -0.32 -8.15
CA ALA A 69 -10.63 -0.88 -8.15
C ALA A 69 -10.69 -2.13 -9.03
N GLU A 70 -10.10 -2.06 -10.23
CA GLU A 70 -10.01 -3.19 -11.15
C GLU A 70 -9.18 -4.34 -10.55
N TYR A 71 -7.96 -4.03 -10.07
CA TYR A 71 -7.04 -5.00 -9.51
C TYR A 71 -7.60 -5.73 -8.27
N HIS A 72 -8.33 -5.02 -7.41
CA HIS A 72 -8.96 -5.61 -6.21
C HIS A 72 -10.38 -6.12 -6.46
N GLU A 73 -10.84 -6.14 -7.72
CA GLU A 73 -12.20 -6.52 -8.12
C GLU A 73 -13.28 -5.78 -7.30
N ARG A 74 -13.04 -4.51 -6.99
CA ARG A 74 -13.95 -3.67 -6.19
C ARG A 74 -14.92 -2.90 -7.07
N ASP A 75 -16.18 -2.84 -6.61
CA ASP A 75 -17.17 -1.92 -7.15
C ASP A 75 -16.87 -0.48 -6.69
N PRO A 76 -16.55 0.45 -7.63
CA PRO A 76 -16.28 1.85 -7.29
C PRO A 76 -17.44 2.56 -6.58
N GLY A 77 -18.68 2.10 -6.76
CA GLY A 77 -19.88 2.67 -6.15
C GLY A 77 -20.05 2.32 -4.67
N THR A 78 -19.40 1.26 -4.20
CA THR A 78 -19.44 0.83 -2.79
C THR A 78 -18.11 1.00 -2.07
N TRP A 79 -17.04 1.34 -2.80
CA TRP A 79 -15.73 1.56 -2.22
C TRP A 79 -15.66 2.89 -1.46
N ALA A 80 -15.99 2.82 -0.18
CA ALA A 80 -15.99 3.94 0.75
C ALA A 80 -14.56 4.39 1.06
N LEU A 81 -14.12 5.42 0.33
CA LEU A 81 -12.82 6.06 0.49
C LEU A 81 -13.01 7.49 1.00
N SER A 82 -12.14 7.88 1.92
CA SER A 82 -11.99 9.26 2.36
C SER A 82 -10.65 9.80 1.87
N ASP A 83 -10.60 11.09 1.55
CA ASP A 83 -9.36 11.75 1.18
C ASP A 83 -8.48 12.02 2.41
N PHE A 84 -7.17 11.91 2.24
CA PHE A 84 -6.18 12.44 3.17
C PHE A 84 -4.92 12.89 2.43
N GLN A 85 -3.99 13.55 3.13
CA GLN A 85 -2.77 14.07 2.51
C GLN A 85 -1.50 13.60 3.23
N PRO A 86 -0.85 12.53 2.76
CA PRO A 86 0.52 12.20 3.12
C PRO A 86 1.47 13.11 2.32
N GLY A 87 2.20 13.98 3.02
CA GLY A 87 3.27 14.79 2.40
C GLY A 87 2.80 15.70 1.24
N GLY A 88 1.52 16.08 1.19
CA GLY A 88 0.95 16.95 0.15
C GLY A 88 0.42 16.24 -1.11
N ALA A 89 0.52 14.92 -1.21
CA ALA A 89 -0.10 14.14 -2.29
C ALA A 89 -1.60 13.90 -2.02
N THR A 90 -2.41 13.81 -3.08
CA THR A 90 -3.79 13.33 -2.96
C THR A 90 -3.75 11.82 -2.67
N ALA A 91 -4.28 11.43 -1.51
CA ALA A 91 -4.35 10.05 -1.08
C ALA A 91 -5.77 9.67 -0.65
N PHE A 92 -6.04 8.38 -0.71
CA PHE A 92 -7.31 7.77 -0.34
C PHE A 92 -7.09 6.77 0.77
N ILE A 93 -7.97 6.76 1.77
CA ILE A 93 -7.98 5.79 2.86
C ILE A 93 -9.37 5.18 2.99
N GLY A 94 -9.40 3.85 3.09
CA GLY A 94 -10.59 3.07 3.40
C GLY A 94 -10.43 2.35 4.75
N GLU A 95 -11.31 1.38 5.00
CA GLU A 95 -11.29 0.59 6.23
C GLU A 95 -9.99 -0.20 6.41
N ASN A 96 -9.54 -0.85 5.33
CA ASN A 96 -8.45 -1.83 5.35
C ASN A 96 -7.26 -1.44 4.48
N GLU A 97 -7.23 -0.23 3.93
CA GLU A 97 -6.15 0.22 3.07
C GLU A 97 -5.99 1.73 3.00
N ALA A 98 -4.80 2.17 2.59
CA ALA A 98 -4.51 3.53 2.16
C ALA A 98 -3.66 3.47 0.88
N PHE A 99 -3.86 4.40 -0.05
CA PHE A 99 -3.04 4.49 -1.26
C PHE A 99 -2.95 5.91 -1.80
N TRP A 100 -1.85 6.21 -2.49
CA TRP A 100 -1.60 7.52 -3.05
C TRP A 100 -0.67 7.46 -4.24
N LEU A 101 -0.78 8.48 -5.08
CA LEU A 101 0.16 8.71 -6.17
C LEU A 101 1.33 9.54 -5.63
N VAL A 102 2.56 9.03 -5.78
CA VAL A 102 3.78 9.74 -5.38
C VAL A 102 4.17 10.75 -6.46
N GLU A 103 4.18 10.29 -7.71
CA GLU A 103 4.37 11.07 -8.92
C GLU A 103 3.72 10.32 -10.10
N PRO A 104 3.46 10.95 -11.26
CA PRO A 104 2.92 10.25 -12.41
C PRO A 104 3.75 9.00 -12.75
N GLY A 105 3.11 7.84 -12.70
CA GLY A 105 3.73 6.54 -12.95
C GLY A 105 4.21 5.79 -11.71
N VAL A 106 4.15 6.38 -10.51
CA VAL A 106 4.61 5.76 -9.25
C VAL A 106 3.58 5.95 -8.14
N ALA A 107 3.09 4.85 -7.57
CA ALA A 107 2.14 4.87 -6.47
C ALA A 107 2.56 3.93 -5.34
N VAL A 108 1.95 4.13 -4.17
CA VAL A 108 2.09 3.25 -3.02
C VAL A 108 0.71 2.86 -2.51
N GLN A 109 0.57 1.61 -2.07
CA GLN A 109 -0.58 1.11 -1.34
C GLN A 109 -0.13 0.42 -0.04
N VAL A 110 -0.83 0.68 1.04
CA VAL A 110 -0.72 -0.02 2.34
C VAL A 110 -2.03 -0.74 2.58
N ARG A 111 -2.00 -2.00 2.98
CA ARG A 111 -3.19 -2.83 3.21
C ARG A 111 -3.07 -3.62 4.51
N SER A 112 -4.18 -3.80 5.21
CA SER A 112 -4.36 -4.82 6.25
C SER A 112 -5.47 -5.78 5.79
N PRO A 113 -5.14 -6.86 5.06
CA PRO A 113 -6.14 -7.72 4.43
C PRO A 113 -7.16 -8.33 5.41
N THR A 114 -6.76 -8.54 6.65
CA THR A 114 -7.60 -9.11 7.72
C THR A 114 -8.38 -8.06 8.51
N GLY A 115 -8.16 -6.77 8.23
CA GLY A 115 -8.74 -5.66 9.00
C GLY A 115 -8.26 -5.59 10.45
N ARG A 116 -7.14 -6.24 10.76
CA ARG A 116 -6.55 -6.25 12.12
C ARG A 116 -6.16 -4.84 12.56
N PHE A 117 -5.74 -4.00 11.62
CA PHE A 117 -5.34 -2.63 11.87
C PHE A 117 -6.43 -1.68 11.36
N GLY A 118 -6.94 -0.85 12.27
CA GLY A 118 -7.91 0.19 11.90
C GLY A 118 -7.27 1.32 11.09
N ALA A 119 -8.13 2.22 10.59
CA ALA A 119 -7.72 3.33 9.71
C ALA A 119 -6.62 4.23 10.30
N ASP A 120 -6.56 4.44 11.61
CA ASP A 120 -5.52 5.26 12.23
C ASP A 120 -4.11 4.65 12.11
N GLU A 121 -3.99 3.34 12.28
CA GLU A 121 -2.72 2.61 12.09
C GLU A 121 -2.32 2.53 10.62
N LEU A 122 -3.30 2.36 9.72
CA LEU A 122 -3.05 2.42 8.28
C LEU A 122 -2.57 3.81 7.86
N ARG A 123 -3.17 4.87 8.40
CA ARG A 123 -2.74 6.25 8.19
C ARG A 123 -1.33 6.47 8.72
N ALA A 124 -1.02 6.02 9.94
CA ALA A 124 0.32 6.15 10.51
C ALA A 124 1.37 5.41 9.67
N THR A 125 1.04 4.21 9.19
CA THR A 125 1.89 3.42 8.30
C THR A 125 2.12 4.15 6.97
N ALA A 126 1.06 4.65 6.34
CA ALA A 126 1.14 5.40 5.10
C ALA A 126 2.01 6.67 5.23
N LEU A 127 1.85 7.41 6.33
CA LEU A 127 2.68 8.59 6.63
C LEU A 127 4.15 8.22 6.90
N GLY A 128 4.41 7.00 7.37
CA GLY A 128 5.75 6.44 7.55
C GLY A 128 6.39 5.94 6.27
N VAL A 129 5.66 5.88 5.14
CA VAL A 129 6.22 5.53 3.84
C VAL A 129 6.69 6.78 3.12
N ARG A 130 7.98 6.86 2.86
CA ARG A 130 8.61 8.03 2.25
C ARG A 130 9.68 7.62 1.25
N PRO A 131 9.93 8.41 0.19
CA PRO A 131 11.07 8.15 -0.68
C PRO A 131 12.35 8.01 0.14
N ALA A 132 13.14 6.99 -0.16
CA ALA A 132 14.54 6.98 0.27
C ALA A 132 15.18 8.20 -0.38
N GLY A 133 15.68 9.13 0.42
CA GLY A 133 16.41 10.28 -0.11
C GLY A 133 17.53 9.79 -1.03
N PRO A 134 18.01 10.62 -1.98
CA PRO A 134 19.22 10.27 -2.72
C PRO A 134 20.29 9.93 -1.69
N GLY A 135 20.81 8.69 -1.74
CA GLY A 135 21.88 8.28 -0.86
C GLY A 135 22.98 9.34 -0.92
N GLY A 136 23.32 9.91 0.24
CA GLY A 136 24.39 10.90 0.36
C GLY A 136 25.73 10.35 -0.09
#